data_AF-A0AAJ2NEG8-F1
#
_entry.id   AF-A0AAJ2NEG8-F1
#
_cell.length_a   1.000
_cell.length_b   1.000
_cell.length_c   1.000
_cell.angle_alpha   90.00
_cell.angle_beta   90.00
_cell.angle_gamma   90.00
#
_symmetry.space_group_name_H-M   'P 1'
#
loop_
_entity.id
_entity.type
_entity.pdbx_description
1 polymer ?
#
loop_
_entity_poly.entity_id
_entity_poly.type
_entity_poly.pdbx_seq_one_letter_code
_entity_poly.pdbx_strand_id
1 'polypeptide(L)'
;MGIKVRGVKQSKAGLNRIINDVKGRKVVRALQSAMIIGSSQAALYTPIDTSTLLNSQYRELINNGVRLTGRVGYTANYAVFVHDPNVPQTFRRATAQKEFLTKGFEDTRSQIDAVMRKELSV
;
A
#
# COMPACT_ATOMS: atom_id res chain seq x y z
N MET A 1 -9.46 -41.85 -38.16
CA MET A 1 -8.21 -41.74 -37.37
C MET A 1 -8.20 -40.39 -36.66
N GLY A 2 -8.29 -40.36 -35.33
CA GLY A 2 -8.24 -39.11 -34.57
C GLY A 2 -6.80 -38.65 -34.39
N ILE A 3 -6.48 -37.43 -34.81
CA ILE A 3 -5.15 -36.85 -34.67
C ILE A 3 -4.86 -36.67 -33.17
N LYS A 4 -3.90 -37.43 -32.62
CA LYS A 4 -3.42 -37.24 -31.24
C LYS A 4 -2.60 -35.94 -31.17
N VAL A 5 -3.25 -34.86 -30.72
CA VAL A 5 -2.58 -33.57 -30.48
C VAL A 5 -1.61 -33.72 -29.31
N ARG A 6 -0.30 -33.62 -29.57
CA ARG A 6 0.77 -33.59 -28.55
C ARG A 6 1.07 -32.13 -28.20
N GLY A 7 1.25 -31.81 -26.91
CA GLY A 7 1.70 -30.48 -26.46
C GLY A 7 0.66 -29.59 -25.77
N VAL A 8 -0.64 -29.94 -25.79
CA VAL A 8 -1.70 -29.15 -25.10
C VAL A 8 -1.41 -29.00 -23.60
N LYS A 9 -0.84 -30.02 -22.97
CA LYS A 9 -0.48 -30.00 -21.54
C LYS A 9 0.64 -28.98 -21.27
N GLN A 10 1.65 -28.91 -22.14
CA GLN A 10 2.76 -27.95 -22.05
C GLN A 10 2.27 -26.52 -22.28
N SER A 11 1.40 -26.29 -23.26
CA SER A 11 0.80 -24.97 -23.51
C SER A 11 -0.06 -24.51 -22.33
N LYS A 12 -0.87 -25.40 -21.74
CA LYS A 12 -1.64 -25.11 -20.51
C LYS A 12 -0.73 -24.73 -19.33
N ALA A 13 0.38 -25.46 -19.15
CA ALA A 13 1.33 -25.18 -18.08
C ALA A 13 2.06 -23.83 -18.27
N GLY A 14 2.46 -23.50 -19.51
CA GLY A 14 3.06 -22.21 -19.85
C GLY A 14 2.09 -21.05 -19.63
N LEU A 15 0.85 -21.20 -20.07
CA LEU A 15 -0.23 -20.22 -19.86
C LEU A 15 -0.47 -19.97 -18.36
N ASN A 16 -0.57 -21.02 -17.55
CA ASN A 16 -0.76 -20.89 -16.10
C ASN A 16 0.40 -20.14 -15.43
N ARG A 17 1.65 -20.36 -15.87
CA ARG A 17 2.82 -19.64 -15.35
C ARG A 17 2.73 -18.14 -15.65
N ILE A 18 2.37 -17.79 -16.88
CA ILE A 18 2.21 -16.39 -17.31
C ILE A 18 1.08 -15.74 -16.51
N ILE A 19 -0.06 -16.41 -16.37
CA ILE A 19 -1.21 -15.89 -15.60
C ILE A 19 -0.81 -15.64 -14.14
N ASN A 20 -0.07 -16.56 -13.51
CA ASN A 20 0.33 -16.42 -12.11
C ASN A 20 1.34 -15.27 -11.91
N ASP A 21 2.31 -15.13 -12.80
CA ASP A 21 3.27 -14.02 -12.76
C ASP A 21 2.59 -12.66 -13.00
N VAL A 22 1.69 -12.60 -13.98
CA VAL A 22 0.89 -11.40 -14.27
C VAL A 22 0.00 -11.03 -13.08
N LYS A 23 -0.68 -12.00 -12.46
CA LYS A 23 -1.46 -11.78 -11.23
C LYS A 23 -0.59 -11.28 -10.09
N GLY A 24 0.59 -11.88 -9.86
CA GLY A 24 1.53 -11.43 -8.83
C GLY A 24 1.96 -9.98 -9.04
N ARG A 25 2.37 -9.63 -10.27
CA ARG A 25 2.78 -8.25 -10.63
C ARG A 25 1.65 -7.24 -10.46
N LYS A 26 0.40 -7.60 -10.81
CA LYS A 26 -0.78 -6.74 -10.63
C LYS A 26 -1.06 -6.46 -9.16
N VAL A 27 -1.04 -7.49 -8.30
CA VAL A 27 -1.28 -7.31 -6.86
C VAL A 27 -0.18 -6.44 -6.22
N VAL A 28 1.09 -6.66 -6.59
CA VAL A 28 2.20 -5.82 -6.11
C VAL A 28 2.00 -4.35 -6.51
N ARG A 29 1.64 -4.07 -7.76
CA ARG A 29 1.35 -2.70 -8.22
C ARG A 29 0.15 -2.10 -7.50
N ALA A 30 -0.93 -2.85 -7.36
CA ALA A 30 -2.13 -2.41 -6.66
C ALA A 30 -1.80 -1.96 -5.22
N LEU A 31 -1.08 -2.80 -4.48
CA LEU A 31 -0.65 -2.46 -3.11
C LEU A 31 0.31 -1.27 -3.08
N GLN A 32 1.26 -1.19 -4.00
CA GLN A 32 2.18 -0.06 -4.07
C GLN A 32 1.42 1.26 -4.31
N SER A 33 0.48 1.27 -5.26
CA SER A 33 -0.32 2.44 -5.58
C SER A 33 -1.25 2.82 -4.42
N ALA A 34 -1.88 1.84 -3.76
CA ALA A 34 -2.68 2.08 -2.55
C ALA A 34 -1.85 2.70 -1.42
N MET A 35 -0.66 2.16 -1.16
CA MET A 35 0.25 2.70 -0.15
C MET A 35 0.72 4.12 -0.50
N ILE A 36 1.01 4.41 -1.77
CA ILE A 36 1.41 5.77 -2.19
C ILE A 36 0.30 6.78 -1.90
N ILE A 37 -0.96 6.44 -2.21
CA ILE A 37 -2.10 7.34 -1.99
C ILE A 37 -2.26 7.61 -0.49
N GLY A 38 -2.39 6.56 0.32
CA GLY A 38 -2.60 6.69 1.76
C GLY A 38 -1.41 7.35 2.47
N SER A 39 -0.18 6.99 2.08
CA SER A 39 1.04 7.59 2.65
C SER A 39 1.17 9.07 2.34
N SER A 40 0.79 9.48 1.11
CA SER A 40 0.84 10.89 0.69
C SER A 40 -0.16 11.73 1.48
N GLN A 41 -1.39 11.22 1.68
CA GLN A 41 -2.35 11.93 2.51
C GLN A 41 -1.93 11.97 3.97
N ALA A 42 -1.44 10.86 4.52
CA ALA A 42 -0.91 10.82 5.88
C ALA A 42 0.23 11.82 6.10
N ALA A 43 1.11 12.01 5.11
CA ALA A 43 2.18 12.99 5.13
C ALA A 43 1.68 14.45 5.18
N LEU A 44 0.50 14.75 4.62
CA LEU A 44 -0.12 16.08 4.73
C LEU A 44 -0.64 16.36 6.14
N TYR A 45 -1.11 15.32 6.82
CA TYR A 45 -1.59 15.40 8.20
C TYR A 45 -0.48 15.26 9.25
N THR A 46 0.70 14.81 8.84
CA THR A 46 1.82 14.62 9.76
C THR A 46 2.34 15.97 10.25
N PRO A 47 2.43 16.18 11.58
CA PRO A 47 3.01 17.39 12.15
C PRO A 47 4.48 17.57 11.76
N ILE A 48 4.89 18.82 11.55
CA ILE A 48 6.26 19.19 11.20
C ILE A 48 6.79 20.14 12.27
N ASP A 49 7.85 19.71 12.95
CA ASP A 49 8.71 20.58 13.75
C ASP A 49 10.09 20.71 13.09
N THR A 50 10.87 19.62 13.08
CA THR A 50 12.19 19.50 12.42
C THR A 50 12.16 18.64 11.15
N SER A 51 10.98 18.27 10.66
CA SER A 51 10.76 17.31 9.57
C SER A 51 11.22 15.87 9.83
N THR A 52 11.81 15.56 10.98
CA THR A 52 12.28 14.20 11.32
C THR A 52 11.15 13.17 11.25
N LEU A 53 9.97 13.49 11.76
CA LEU A 53 8.81 12.59 11.73
C LEU A 53 8.40 12.31 10.29
N LEU A 54 8.16 13.35 9.49
CA LEU A 54 7.76 13.23 8.09
C LEU A 54 8.78 12.40 7.28
N ASN A 55 10.07 12.67 7.46
CA ASN A 55 11.16 11.99 6.75
C ASN A 55 11.37 10.53 7.22
N SER A 56 10.80 10.15 8.36
CA SER A 56 10.85 8.79 8.89
C SER A 56 9.75 7.87 8.33
N GLN A 57 8.90 8.38 7.43
CA GLN A 57 7.84 7.59 6.81
C GLN A 57 8.44 6.49 5.91
N TYR A 58 8.02 5.25 6.12
CA TYR A 58 8.42 4.11 5.30
C TYR A 58 7.22 3.38 4.73
N ARG A 59 7.47 2.62 3.67
CA ARG A 59 6.51 1.72 3.04
C ARG A 59 7.21 0.38 2.80
N GLU A 60 6.56 -0.70 3.16
CA GLU A 60 7.10 -2.05 3.07
C GLU A 60 6.08 -3.02 2.47
N LEU A 61 6.55 -3.89 1.59
CA LEU A 61 5.78 -5.02 1.06
C LEU A 61 6.32 -6.32 1.64
N ILE A 62 5.48 -7.03 2.39
CA ILE A 62 5.82 -8.30 3.01
C ILE A 62 5.08 -9.42 2.28
N ASN A 63 5.83 -10.31 1.65
CA ASN A 63 5.30 -11.48 0.95
C ASN A 63 5.44 -12.72 1.82
N ASN A 64 4.31 -13.24 2.32
CA ASN A 64 4.23 -14.48 3.10
C ASN A 64 3.77 -15.66 2.24
N GLY A 65 4.08 -15.66 0.94
CA GLY A 65 3.71 -16.69 -0.03
C GLY A 65 2.25 -16.63 -0.47
N VAL A 66 1.32 -16.88 0.45
CA VAL A 66 -0.14 -16.88 0.17
C VAL A 66 -0.75 -15.50 0.39
N ARG A 67 -0.10 -14.65 1.18
CA ARG A 67 -0.57 -13.31 1.53
C ARG A 67 0.53 -12.28 1.25
N LEU A 68 0.19 -11.28 0.44
CA LEU A 68 1.01 -10.08 0.26
C LEU A 68 0.39 -8.96 1.12
N THR A 69 1.21 -8.34 1.97
CA THR A 69 0.77 -7.27 2.87
C THR A 69 1.60 -6.02 2.63
N GLY A 70 0.94 -4.89 2.35
CA GLY A 70 1.57 -3.57 2.36
C GLY A 70 1.49 -2.95 3.75
N ARG A 71 2.58 -2.34 4.22
CA ARG A 71 2.66 -1.61 5.48
C ARG A 71 3.20 -0.22 5.23
N VAL A 72 2.59 0.77 5.88
CA VAL A 72 3.09 2.14 5.93
C VAL A 72 3.21 2.52 7.39
N GLY A 73 4.31 3.16 7.75
CA GLY A 73 4.58 3.55 9.13
C GLY A 73 5.64 4.61 9.22
N TYR A 74 6.05 4.90 10.46
CA TYR A 74 7.10 5.86 10.77
C TYR A 74 8.15 5.19 11.64
N THR A 75 9.42 5.40 11.33
CA THR A 75 10.53 4.85 12.13
C THR A 75 10.86 5.69 13.36
N ALA A 76 10.37 6.93 13.42
CA ALA A 76 10.53 7.78 14.59
C ALA A 76 9.77 7.20 15.80
N ASN A 77 10.48 6.83 16.87
CA ASN A 77 9.89 6.25 18.08
C ASN A 77 8.79 7.12 18.70
N TYR A 78 8.94 8.45 18.62
CA TYR A 78 7.98 9.39 19.17
C TYR A 78 6.71 9.53 18.32
N ALA A 79 6.65 8.93 17.13
CA ALA A 79 5.48 8.98 16.25
C ALA A 79 4.21 8.48 16.95
N VAL A 80 4.32 7.48 17.83
CA VAL A 80 3.19 6.92 18.59
C VAL A 80 2.53 8.00 19.45
N PHE A 81 3.33 8.77 20.20
CA PHE A 81 2.81 9.84 21.06
C PHE A 81 2.25 11.02 20.24
N VAL A 82 2.85 11.32 19.09
CA VAL A 82 2.34 12.36 18.18
C VAL A 82 1.02 11.92 17.53
N HIS A 83 0.88 10.64 17.21
CA HIS A 83 -0.32 10.05 16.60
C HIS A 83 -1.48 9.92 17.59
N ASP A 84 -1.21 9.61 18.86
CA ASP A 84 -2.22 9.40 19.89
C ASP A 84 -3.08 10.67 20.14
N PRO A 85 -4.42 10.59 19.97
CA PRO A 85 -5.33 11.70 20.21
C PRO A 85 -5.42 12.10 21.69
N ASN A 86 -5.10 11.20 22.62
CA ASN A 86 -5.15 11.45 24.06
C ASN A 86 -3.98 12.29 24.58
N VAL A 87 -2.96 12.52 23.75
CA VAL A 87 -1.79 13.35 24.10
C VAL A 87 -1.98 14.74 23.50
N PRO A 88 -2.36 15.77 24.28
CA PRO A 88 -2.58 17.11 23.76
C PRO A 88 -1.26 17.71 23.25
N GLN A 89 -1.27 18.25 22.03
CA GLN A 89 -0.11 18.89 21.40
C GLN A 89 -0.59 20.07 20.56
N THR A 90 0.22 21.12 20.50
CA THR A 90 0.00 22.26 19.62
C THR A 90 0.82 22.09 18.35
N PHE A 91 0.16 22.08 17.20
CA PHE A 91 0.85 21.92 15.92
C PHE A 91 1.12 23.27 15.27
N ARG A 92 2.32 23.43 14.72
CA ARG A 92 2.67 24.61 13.90
C ARG A 92 1.99 24.59 12.53
N ARG A 93 1.77 23.40 11.98
CA ARG A 93 1.19 23.19 10.65
C ARG A 93 -0.34 23.10 10.76
N ALA A 94 -1.07 23.94 10.04
CA ALA A 94 -2.53 24.00 10.09
C ALA A 94 -3.23 22.71 9.63
N THR A 95 -2.64 21.98 8.68
CA THR A 95 -3.19 20.71 8.21
C THR A 95 -2.84 19.54 9.12
N ALA A 96 -2.01 19.73 10.14
CA ALA A 96 -1.57 18.64 10.99
C ALA A 96 -2.70 18.16 11.89
N GLN A 97 -2.83 16.84 11.99
CA GLN A 97 -3.88 16.22 12.78
C GLN A 97 -3.34 15.08 13.61
N LYS A 98 -4.02 14.83 14.73
CA LYS A 98 -3.92 13.56 15.44
C LYS A 98 -4.44 12.43 14.56
N GLU A 99 -3.91 11.25 14.82
CA GLU A 99 -4.22 10.04 14.06
C GLU A 99 -3.91 10.17 12.56
N PHE A 100 -2.90 10.97 12.21
CA PHE A 100 -2.55 11.35 10.83
C PHE A 100 -2.42 10.15 9.89
N LEU A 101 -1.87 9.02 10.37
CA LEU A 101 -1.76 7.81 9.55
C LEU A 101 -3.11 7.15 9.31
N THR A 102 -3.96 7.09 10.33
CA THR A 102 -5.30 6.50 10.26
C THR A 102 -6.18 7.33 9.34
N LYS A 103 -6.29 8.64 9.64
CA LYS A 103 -7.10 9.59 8.85
C LYS A 103 -6.63 9.71 7.42
N GLY A 104 -5.31 9.69 7.18
CA GLY A 104 -4.76 9.74 5.83
C GLY A 104 -5.25 8.59 4.94
N PHE A 105 -5.36 7.37 5.51
CA PHE A 105 -5.89 6.21 4.78
C PHE A 105 -7.41 6.20 4.73
N GLU A 106 -8.10 6.66 5.77
CA GLU A 106 -9.57 6.74 5.79
C GLU A 106 -10.09 7.74 4.77
N ASP A 107 -9.52 8.95 4.72
CA ASP A 107 -9.94 10.03 3.82
C ASP A 107 -9.64 9.70 2.34
N THR A 108 -8.70 8.79 2.09
CA THR A 108 -8.35 8.33 0.73
C THR A 108 -8.88 6.95 0.38
N ARG A 109 -9.73 6.35 1.23
CA ARG A 109 -10.23 4.98 1.04
C ARG A 109 -10.89 4.77 -0.33
N SER A 110 -11.69 5.73 -0.79
CA SER A 110 -12.34 5.67 -2.10
C SER A 110 -11.33 5.67 -3.26
N GLN A 111 -10.26 6.46 -3.17
CA GLN A 111 -9.19 6.52 -4.17
C GLN A 111 -8.36 5.24 -4.18
N ILE A 112 -8.06 4.70 -2.99
CA ILE A 112 -7.38 3.42 -2.81
C ILE A 112 -8.22 2.32 -3.48
N ASP A 113 -9.51 2.23 -3.18
CA ASP A 113 -10.41 1.23 -3.77
C ASP A 113 -10.48 1.35 -5.30
N ALA A 114 -10.53 2.57 -5.83
CA ALA A 114 -10.55 2.82 -7.26
C ALA A 114 -9.25 2.36 -7.95
N VAL A 115 -8.09 2.68 -7.36
CA VAL A 115 -6.79 2.24 -7.88
C VAL A 115 -6.61 0.73 -7.77
N MET A 116 -7.04 0.13 -6.66
CA MET A 116 -6.99 -1.32 -6.49
C MET A 116 -7.80 -2.04 -7.58
N ARG A 117 -9.03 -1.57 -7.85
CA ARG A 117 -9.85 -2.11 -8.94
C ARG A 117 -9.16 -1.93 -10.29
N LYS A 118 -8.60 -0.75 -10.56
CA LYS A 118 -7.87 -0.47 -11.81
C LYS A 118 -6.72 -1.44 -12.01
N GLU A 119 -5.79 -1.53 -11.06
CA GLU A 119 -4.56 -2.34 -11.18
C GLU A 119 -4.84 -3.86 -11.23
N LEU A 120 -5.94 -4.32 -10.63
CA LEU A 120 -6.36 -5.72 -10.66
C LEU A 120 -7.19 -6.10 -11.90
N SER A 121 -7.81 -5.10 -12.56
CA SER A 121 -8.66 -5.32 -13.75
C SER A 121 -7.89 -5.34 -15.06
N VAL A 122 -6.81 -4.56 -15.16
CA VAL A 122 -5.81 -4.66 -16.23
C VAL A 122 -5.16 -6.03 -16.13
#